data_AF-C9JQM7-F1
#
_entry.id   AF-C9JQM7-F1
#
_cell.length_a   1.000
_cell.length_b   1.000
_cell.length_c   1.000
_cell.angle_alpha   90.00
_cell.angle_beta   90.00
_cell.angle_gamma   90.00
#
_symmetry.space_group_name_H-M   'P 1'
#
loop_
_entity.id
_entity.type
_entity.pdbx_description
1 polymer ?
#
loop_
_entity_poly.entity_id
_entity_poly.type
_entity_poly.pdbx_seq_one_letter_code
_entity_poly.pdbx_strand_id
1 'polypeptide(L)'
;MLMLFVFGVLLHEVSLSGQNEAPPNTHSIPGEPLYNYASIRLPEEHIPFFLHNNRHIATVCRKDSLCPYKKHLEKLKYCWGYEKSCKPEFRFGYPVCSYVDMGWTDTLESAEDIFWKQADFGYARERLEEMH
;
A
#
# COMPACT_ATOMS: atom_id res chain seq x y z
N MET A 1 10.80 58.73 8.94
CA MET A 1 10.51 58.12 10.25
C MET A 1 10.60 56.62 10.09
N LEU A 2 11.56 56.05 10.82
CA LEU A 2 11.94 54.65 10.87
C LEU A 2 10.93 53.90 11.75
N MET A 3 10.33 52.81 11.28
CA MET A 3 9.90 51.70 12.14
C MET A 3 9.94 50.40 11.34
N LEU A 4 11.05 49.68 11.51
CA LEU A 4 11.26 48.29 11.13
C LEU A 4 10.44 47.42 12.08
N PHE A 5 9.50 46.63 11.57
CA PHE A 5 8.90 45.54 12.32
C PHE A 5 9.45 44.22 11.80
N VAL A 6 10.50 43.76 12.48
CA VAL A 6 11.08 42.43 12.33
C VAL A 6 10.19 41.46 13.12
N PHE A 7 9.28 40.76 12.44
CA PHE A 7 8.64 39.58 13.03
C PHE A 7 9.52 38.37 12.76
N GLY A 8 10.51 38.19 13.64
CA GLY A 8 11.26 36.95 13.76
C GLY A 8 10.36 35.90 14.41
N VAL A 9 9.71 35.09 13.59
CA VAL A 9 9.14 33.82 14.05
C VAL A 9 10.23 32.78 13.88
N LEU A 10 10.78 32.31 15.00
CA LEU A 10 11.61 31.12 15.06
C LEU A 10 10.81 29.96 14.43
N LEU A 11 11.12 29.64 13.17
CA LEU A 11 10.93 28.29 12.69
C LEU A 11 11.97 27.45 13.45
N HIS A 12 11.55 26.86 14.57
CA HIS A 12 12.20 25.65 15.02
C HIS A 12 12.05 24.67 13.87
N GLU A 13 13.15 24.46 13.15
CA GLU A 13 13.40 23.27 12.36
C GLU A 13 12.95 22.07 13.21
N VAL A 14 11.74 21.58 12.96
CA VAL A 14 11.38 20.23 13.33
C VAL A 14 12.25 19.39 12.41
N SER A 15 13.46 19.11 12.89
CA SER A 15 14.30 18.06 12.35
C SER A 15 13.48 16.78 12.50
N LEU A 16 12.70 16.46 11.48
CA LEU A 16 12.36 15.08 11.13
C LEU A 16 13.68 14.42 10.73
N SER A 17 14.53 14.22 11.74
CA SER A 17 15.57 13.22 11.72
C SER A 17 14.85 11.87 11.73
N GLY A 18 14.20 11.56 10.60
CA GLY A 18 13.91 10.20 10.23
C GLY A 18 15.25 9.51 10.27
N GLN A 19 15.43 8.67 11.28
CA GLN A 19 16.58 7.80 11.42
C GLN A 19 16.80 7.08 10.08
N ASN A 20 17.71 7.60 9.26
CA ASN A 20 18.53 6.78 8.39
C ASN A 20 19.52 6.06 9.31
N GLU A 21 18.99 5.24 10.23
CA GLU A 21 19.78 4.18 10.81
C GLU A 21 19.97 3.16 9.69
N ALA A 22 21.21 3.10 9.20
CA ALA A 22 21.66 1.94 8.46
C ALA A 22 21.20 0.68 9.21
N PRO A 23 20.72 -0.37 8.52
CA PRO A 23 20.21 -1.55 9.19
C PRO A 23 21.30 -2.07 10.14
N PRO A 24 21.00 -2.32 11.43
CA PRO A 24 21.98 -2.87 12.34
C PRO A 24 22.44 -4.20 11.73
N ASN A 25 23.77 -4.42 11.72
CA ASN A 25 24.38 -5.67 11.30
C ASN A 25 23.67 -6.83 11.99
N THR A 26 22.74 -7.46 11.28
CA THR A 26 21.95 -8.57 11.79
C THR A 26 22.86 -9.79 11.70
N HIS A 27 23.63 -10.02 12.76
CA HIS A 27 23.96 -11.39 13.12
C HIS A 27 22.64 -12.08 13.43
N SER A 28 22.00 -12.64 12.40
CA SER A 28 20.80 -13.45 12.54
C SER A 28 21.10 -14.58 13.52
N ILE A 29 20.40 -14.62 14.64
CA ILE A 29 20.49 -15.73 15.58
C ILE A 29 19.99 -16.98 14.84
N PRO A 30 20.78 -18.07 14.77
CA PRO A 30 20.35 -19.30 14.11
C PRO A 30 19.02 -19.78 14.71
N GLY A 31 17.99 -19.90 13.87
CA GLY A 31 16.67 -20.37 14.28
C GLY A 31 15.62 -19.28 14.53
N GLU A 32 15.98 -17.99 14.46
CA GLU A 32 15.01 -16.90 14.54
C GLU A 32 14.65 -16.34 13.15
N PRO A 33 13.37 -16.00 12.91
CA PRO A 33 12.97 -15.40 11.64
C PRO A 33 13.54 -13.98 11.52
N LEU A 34 13.91 -13.60 10.30
CA LEU A 34 14.43 -12.27 9.98
C LEU A 34 13.35 -11.18 10.03
N TYR A 35 12.08 -11.57 10.16
CA TYR A 35 10.94 -10.67 10.30
C TYR A 35 9.87 -11.31 11.20
N ASN A 36 9.17 -10.51 11.99
CA ASN A 36 8.05 -10.98 12.79
C ASN A 36 6.81 -11.24 11.90
N TYR A 37 6.77 -12.36 11.20
CA TYR A 37 5.65 -12.71 10.30
C TYR A 37 4.31 -12.85 11.03
N ALA A 38 4.31 -13.22 12.32
CA ALA A 38 3.09 -13.32 13.13
C ALA A 38 2.40 -11.96 13.34
N SER A 39 3.11 -10.85 13.12
CA SER A 39 2.52 -9.51 13.13
C SER A 39 1.61 -9.23 11.92
N ILE A 40 1.74 -10.02 10.84
CA ILE A 40 0.90 -9.91 9.64
C ILE A 40 -0.44 -10.60 9.94
N ARG A 41 -1.37 -9.82 10.50
CA ARG A 41 -2.73 -10.28 10.84
C ARG A 41 -3.67 -10.16 9.63
N LEU A 42 -3.36 -10.89 8.56
CA LEU A 42 -4.15 -10.90 7.33
C LEU A 42 -4.56 -12.33 6.93
N PRO A 43 -5.73 -12.51 6.29
CA PRO A 43 -6.07 -13.75 5.60
C PRO A 43 -4.99 -14.14 4.59
N GLU A 44 -4.82 -15.44 4.36
CA GLU A 44 -3.77 -15.94 3.48
C GLU A 44 -3.95 -15.44 2.03
N GLU A 45 -5.20 -15.28 1.57
CA GLU A 45 -5.49 -14.71 0.24
C GLU A 45 -4.99 -13.27 0.06
N HIS A 46 -4.81 -12.50 1.14
CA HIS A 46 -4.39 -11.10 1.09
C HIS A 46 -2.87 -10.93 1.07
N ILE A 47 -2.12 -12.00 1.37
CA ILE A 47 -0.66 -11.95 1.51
C ILE A 47 0.05 -11.48 0.22
N PRO A 48 -0.31 -11.93 -0.99
CA PRO A 48 0.32 -11.42 -2.22
C PRO A 48 0.21 -9.89 -2.38
N PHE A 49 -0.96 -9.34 -2.08
CA PHE A 49 -1.28 -7.92 -2.17
C PHE A 49 -0.53 -7.11 -1.12
N PHE A 50 -0.46 -7.63 0.11
CA PHE A 50 0.37 -7.06 1.17
C PHE A 50 1.86 -7.01 0.78
N LEU A 51 2.40 -8.12 0.26
CA LEU A 51 3.80 -8.20 -0.17
C LEU A 51 4.10 -7.35 -1.41
N HIS A 52 3.08 -7.03 -2.23
CA HIS A 52 3.22 -6.07 -3.33
C HIS A 52 3.58 -4.68 -2.83
N ASN A 53 2.86 -4.17 -1.83
CA ASN A 53 3.12 -2.85 -1.26
C ASN A 53 4.29 -2.85 -0.28
N ASN A 54 4.59 -3.98 0.35
CA ASN A 54 5.67 -4.12 1.31
C ASN A 54 6.87 -4.86 0.70
N ARG A 55 7.43 -4.30 -0.38
CA ARG A 55 8.56 -4.90 -1.13
C ARG A 55 9.79 -5.23 -0.26
N HIS A 56 10.03 -4.42 0.76
CA HIS A 56 11.12 -4.66 1.71
C HIS A 56 10.91 -5.96 2.50
N ILE A 57 9.68 -6.20 2.99
CA ILE A 57 9.30 -7.46 3.67
C ILE A 57 9.38 -8.64 2.69
N ALA A 58 8.92 -8.48 1.46
CA ALA A 58 9.04 -9.53 0.43
C ALA A 58 10.51 -9.90 0.17
N THR A 59 11.41 -8.92 0.21
CA THR A 59 12.85 -9.14 0.06
C THR A 59 13.44 -9.89 1.26
N VAL A 60 13.02 -9.55 2.49
CA VAL A 60 13.42 -10.27 3.71
C VAL A 60 12.90 -11.72 3.65
N CYS A 61 11.62 -11.92 3.38
CA CYS A 61 10.98 -13.24 3.26
C CYS A 61 11.65 -14.16 2.22
N ARG A 62 12.17 -13.58 1.12
CA ARG A 62 12.89 -14.34 0.11
C ARG A 62 14.16 -14.99 0.67
N LYS A 63 14.90 -14.25 1.50
CA LYS A 63 16.18 -14.68 2.10
C LYS A 63 15.98 -15.54 3.34
N ASP A 64 14.89 -15.31 4.06
CA ASP A 64 14.58 -15.98 5.32
C ASP A 64 14.05 -17.39 5.09
N SER A 65 14.74 -18.42 5.58
CA SER A 65 14.28 -19.81 5.48
C SER A 65 13.00 -20.08 6.26
N LEU A 66 12.69 -19.27 7.28
CA LEU A 66 11.53 -19.39 8.16
C LEU A 66 10.31 -18.58 7.69
N CYS A 67 10.40 -17.87 6.56
CA CYS A 67 9.24 -17.14 6.06
C CYS A 67 8.09 -18.10 5.67
N PRO A 68 6.88 -17.97 6.28
CA PRO A 68 5.75 -18.82 5.95
C PRO A 68 5.14 -18.49 4.58
N TYR A 69 5.42 -17.30 4.04
CA TYR A 69 4.79 -16.76 2.86
C TYR A 69 5.59 -16.94 1.56
N LYS A 70 6.56 -17.87 1.53
CA LYS A 70 7.40 -18.10 0.34
C LYS A 70 6.58 -18.37 -0.92
N LYS A 71 5.49 -19.13 -0.81
CA LYS A 71 4.52 -19.42 -1.89
C LYS A 71 3.67 -18.21 -2.36
N HIS A 72 3.93 -17.01 -1.85
CA HIS A 72 3.27 -15.80 -2.33
C HIS A 72 4.26 -14.87 -3.03
N LEU A 73 5.57 -15.17 -2.97
CA LEU A 73 6.62 -14.36 -3.61
C LEU A 73 6.60 -14.44 -5.14
N GLU A 74 5.97 -15.46 -5.73
CA GLU A 74 5.71 -15.56 -7.16
C GLU A 74 4.48 -14.73 -7.60
N LYS A 75 3.66 -14.28 -6.65
CA LYS A 75 2.42 -13.52 -6.88
C LYS A 75 2.58 -12.02 -6.64
N LEU A 76 3.81 -11.53 -6.70
CA LEU A 76 4.16 -10.13 -6.43
C LEU A 76 3.64 -9.10 -7.46
N LYS A 77 2.98 -9.56 -8.53
CA LYS A 77 2.27 -8.71 -9.50
C LYS A 77 0.87 -8.32 -9.03
N TYR A 78 0.25 -9.11 -8.15
CA TYR A 78 -1.08 -8.84 -7.60
C TYR A 78 -1.03 -7.66 -6.63
N CYS A 79 -1.96 -6.71 -6.77
CA CYS A 79 -1.95 -5.40 -6.13
C CYS A 79 -3.36 -5.03 -5.69
N TRP A 80 -3.53 -4.12 -4.73
CA TRP A 80 -4.88 -3.87 -4.21
C TRP A 80 -5.78 -3.21 -5.27
N GLY A 81 -5.19 -2.44 -6.18
CA GLY A 81 -5.90 -1.76 -7.25
C GLY A 81 -5.77 -0.24 -7.18
N TYR A 82 -5.39 0.30 -6.02
CA TYR A 82 -5.19 1.73 -5.84
C TYR A 82 -3.81 2.22 -6.28
N GLU A 83 -2.85 1.31 -6.43
CA GLU A 83 -1.50 1.65 -6.85
C GLU A 83 -1.54 2.10 -8.32
N LYS A 84 -0.91 3.24 -8.66
CA LYS A 84 -0.90 3.79 -10.03
C LYS A 84 -0.37 2.80 -11.08
N SER A 85 0.53 1.90 -10.69
CA SER A 85 1.09 0.86 -11.56
C SER A 85 0.30 -0.45 -11.57
N CYS A 86 -0.78 -0.55 -10.80
CA CYS A 86 -1.60 -1.76 -10.73
C CYS A 86 -2.41 -1.94 -12.01
N LYS A 87 -2.26 -3.08 -12.67
CA LYS A 87 -3.05 -3.38 -13.87
C LYS A 87 -4.40 -4.01 -13.48
N PRO A 88 -5.49 -3.77 -14.25
CA PRO A 88 -6.82 -4.30 -13.93
C PRO A 88 -6.90 -5.83 -13.78
N GLU A 89 -6.02 -6.60 -14.44
CA GLU A 89 -5.97 -8.06 -14.32
C GLU A 89 -5.29 -8.57 -13.03
N PHE A 90 -4.64 -7.69 -12.28
CA PHE A 90 -3.88 -8.02 -11.08
C PHE A 90 -4.46 -7.42 -9.79
N ARG A 91 -5.50 -6.60 -9.88
CA ARG A 91 -6.18 -6.05 -8.70
C ARG A 91 -6.86 -7.15 -7.86
N PHE A 92 -7.14 -6.85 -6.60
CA PHE A 92 -7.80 -7.79 -5.67
C PHE A 92 -9.15 -8.30 -6.18
N GLY A 93 -9.89 -7.46 -6.90
CA GLY A 93 -11.12 -7.84 -7.55
C GLY A 93 -11.69 -6.71 -8.41
N TYR A 94 -12.77 -7.01 -9.10
CA TYR A 94 -13.62 -6.02 -9.73
C TYR A 94 -15.08 -6.43 -9.52
N PRO A 95 -15.99 -5.49 -9.25
CA PRO A 95 -17.41 -5.79 -9.21
C PRO A 95 -17.87 -6.47 -10.49
N VAL A 96 -18.84 -7.37 -10.33
CA VAL A 96 -19.61 -7.94 -11.42
C VAL A 96 -21.05 -7.50 -11.22
N CYS A 97 -21.58 -6.74 -12.16
CA CYS A 97 -22.95 -6.23 -12.10
C CYS A 97 -23.89 -7.10 -12.95
N SER A 98 -25.10 -7.38 -12.44
CA SER A 98 -26.13 -8.13 -13.15
C SER A 98 -27.31 -7.27 -13.62
N TYR A 99 -27.38 -6.02 -13.16
CA TYR A 99 -28.44 -5.08 -13.45
C TYR A 99 -27.89 -3.65 -13.45
N VAL A 100 -28.52 -2.79 -14.25
CA VAL A 100 -28.20 -1.36 -14.34
C VAL A 100 -29.31 -0.56 -13.68
N ASP A 101 -28.97 0.18 -12.62
CA ASP A 101 -29.85 1.22 -12.10
C ASP A 101 -29.69 2.49 -12.97
N MET A 102 -30.71 2.74 -13.81
CA MET A 102 -30.75 3.87 -14.74
C MET A 102 -30.73 5.24 -14.05
N GLY A 103 -30.94 5.31 -12.73
CA GLY A 103 -30.76 6.53 -11.94
C GLY A 103 -29.29 6.94 -11.77
N TRP A 104 -28.36 6.01 -11.96
CA TRP A 104 -26.92 6.22 -11.76
C TRP A 104 -26.13 6.15 -13.07
N THR A 105 -26.47 5.22 -13.95
CA THR A 105 -25.71 4.93 -15.17
C THR A 105 -26.55 4.16 -16.18
N ASP A 106 -26.09 4.09 -17.44
CA ASP A 106 -26.81 3.48 -18.56
C ASP A 106 -26.23 2.12 -19.02
N THR A 107 -25.07 1.71 -18.49
CA THR A 107 -24.40 0.45 -18.87
C THR A 107 -23.88 -0.32 -17.66
N LEU A 108 -23.76 -1.65 -17.79
CA LEU A 108 -23.17 -2.52 -16.76
C LEU A 108 -21.70 -2.15 -16.50
N GLU A 109 -20.92 -1.89 -17.55
CA GLU A 109 -19.50 -1.51 -17.43
C GLU A 109 -19.35 -0.22 -16.62
N SER A 110 -20.17 0.80 -16.88
CA SER A 110 -20.15 2.04 -16.11
C SER A 110 -20.67 1.83 -14.69
N ALA A 111 -21.61 0.91 -14.44
CA ALA A 111 -22.02 0.54 -13.08
C ALA A 111 -20.87 -0.10 -12.28
N GLU A 112 -20.12 -1.01 -12.90
CA GLU A 112 -18.94 -1.64 -12.31
C GLU A 112 -17.84 -0.61 -12.02
N ASP A 113 -17.57 0.30 -12.97
CA ASP A 113 -16.58 1.37 -12.80
C ASP A 113 -16.96 2.34 -11.67
N ILE A 114 -18.23 2.76 -11.62
CA ILE A 114 -18.77 3.61 -10.54
C ILE A 114 -18.60 2.92 -9.19
N PHE A 115 -19.01 1.65 -9.07
CA PHE A 115 -18.85 0.91 -7.82
C PHE A 115 -17.37 0.83 -7.43
N TRP A 116 -16.49 0.49 -8.36
CA TRP A 116 -15.06 0.36 -8.07
C TRP A 116 -14.46 1.69 -7.59
N LYS A 117 -14.81 2.81 -8.24
CA LYS A 117 -14.34 4.16 -7.89
C LYS A 117 -14.91 4.69 -6.58
N GLN A 118 -16.13 4.31 -6.20
CA GLN A 118 -16.82 4.92 -5.05
C GLN A 118 -16.83 4.04 -3.80
N ALA A 119 -16.82 2.71 -3.95
CA ALA A 119 -17.05 1.77 -2.86
C ALA A 119 -15.99 0.65 -2.74
N ASP A 120 -15.01 0.59 -3.64
CA ASP A 120 -13.93 -0.39 -3.63
C ASP A 120 -12.55 0.30 -3.60
N PHE A 121 -11.46 -0.42 -3.87
CA PHE A 121 -10.10 0.11 -3.89
C PHE A 121 -9.88 1.27 -4.89
N GLY A 122 -10.77 1.46 -5.88
CA GLY A 122 -10.76 2.66 -6.71
C GLY A 122 -11.02 3.93 -5.90
N TYR A 123 -11.82 3.86 -4.83
CA TYR A 123 -12.01 4.99 -3.92
C TYR A 123 -10.70 5.39 -3.24
N ALA A 124 -9.95 4.43 -2.72
CA ALA A 124 -8.65 4.68 -2.11
C ALA A 124 -7.68 5.33 -3.12
N ARG A 125 -7.72 4.90 -4.38
CA ARG A 125 -6.93 5.51 -5.45
C ARG A 125 -7.24 6.99 -5.61
N GLU A 126 -8.50 7.34 -5.75
CA GLU A 126 -8.91 8.73 -5.96
C GLU A 126 -8.51 9.61 -4.77
N ARG A 127 -8.71 9.14 -3.54
CA ARG A 127 -8.30 9.89 -2.34
C ARG A 127 -6.78 10.12 -2.27
N LEU A 128 -5.98 9.14 -2.69
CA LEU A 128 -4.52 9.28 -2.77
C LEU A 128 -4.07 10.23 -3.90
N GLU A 129 -4.83 10.30 -5.00
CA GLU A 129 -4.55 11.22 -6.10
C GLU A 129 -4.84 12.67 -5.71
N GLU A 130 -5.82 12.93 -4.84
CA GLU A 130 -6.14 14.26 -4.31
C GLU A 130 -5.08 14.84 -3.35
N MET A 131 -4.18 14.00 -2.82
CA MET A 131 -3.15 14.41 -1.86
C MET A 131 -1.83 14.88 -2.52
N HIS A 132 -1.72 14.83 -3.85
CA HIS A 132 -0.52 15.16 -4.63
C HIS A 132 -0.76 16.37 -5.53
#